data_AF-A0AAJ2NRS9-F1
#
_entry.id   AF-A0AAJ2NRS9-F1
#
_cell.length_a   1.000
_cell.length_b   1.000
_cell.length_c   1.000
_cell.angle_alpha   90.00
_cell.angle_beta   90.00
_cell.angle_gamma   90.00
#
_symmetry.space_group_name_H-M   'P 1'
#
loop_
_entity.id
_entity.type
_entity.pdbx_description
1 polymer ?
#
loop_
_entity_poly.entity_id
_entity_poly.type
_entity_poly.pdbx_seq_one_letter_code
_entity_poly.pdbx_strand_id
1 'polypeptide(L)'
;IPKFRGCAVGKNLLIVSMMDDAIEDYLIITTEYYWHWDLKGTQLNVWEYRKIMEKMMNAGGLEWYATDDPEICSHPANCLMARIGKRIDMETIQKFDQLRFMNRFMY
;
A
#
# COMPACT_ATOMS: atom_id res chain seq x y z
N ILE A 1 9.44 15.40 10.80
CA ILE A 1 8.34 16.12 11.51
C ILE A 1 7.56 15.13 12.39
N PRO A 2 8.06 14.76 13.59
CA PRO A 2 7.30 13.90 14.51
C PRO A 2 6.08 14.60 15.14
N LYS A 3 6.14 15.94 15.29
CA LYS A 3 5.15 16.77 16.00
C LYS A 3 3.72 16.73 15.42
N PHE A 4 3.55 16.26 14.18
CA PHE A 4 2.26 16.24 13.48
C PHE A 4 1.73 14.81 13.26
N ARG A 5 2.40 13.79 13.84
CA ARG A 5 1.86 12.43 13.88
C ARG A 5 0.56 12.42 14.68
N GLY A 6 -0.38 11.58 14.29
CA GLY A 6 -1.72 11.53 14.92
C GLY A 6 -2.67 12.65 14.50
N CYS A 7 -2.21 13.69 13.80
CA CYS A 7 -3.07 14.79 13.31
C CYS A 7 -3.77 14.47 11.96
N ALA A 8 -3.89 13.20 11.60
CA ALA A 8 -4.47 12.73 10.32
C ALA A 8 -3.84 13.32 9.03
N VAL A 9 -2.63 13.88 9.10
CA VAL A 9 -1.96 14.52 7.94
C VAL A 9 -1.77 13.53 6.80
N GLY A 10 -1.21 12.34 7.07
CA GLY A 10 -1.00 11.31 6.03
C GLY A 10 -2.30 10.84 5.37
N LYS A 11 -3.36 10.68 6.17
CA LYS A 11 -4.70 10.36 5.66
C LYS A 11 -5.22 11.45 4.72
N ASN A 12 -5.14 12.72 5.12
CA ASN A 12 -5.62 13.83 4.30
C ASN A 12 -4.77 14.03 3.05
N LEU A 13 -3.46 13.80 3.11
CA LEU A 13 -2.59 13.80 1.94
C LEU A 13 -3.07 12.77 0.91
N LEU A 14 -3.34 11.54 1.34
CA LEU A 14 -3.88 10.51 0.45
C LEU A 14 -5.25 10.90 -0.10
N ILE A 15 -6.17 11.37 0.75
CA ILE A 15 -7.50 11.80 0.27
C ILE A 15 -7.36 12.84 -0.83
N VAL A 16 -6.60 13.92 -0.59
CA VAL A 16 -6.41 15.00 -1.57
C VAL A 16 -5.74 14.50 -2.84
N SER A 17 -4.71 13.66 -2.73
CA SER A 17 -4.05 13.06 -3.90
C SER A 17 -4.99 12.23 -4.77
N MET A 18 -6.07 11.69 -4.21
CA MET A 18 -7.04 10.83 -4.89
C MET A 18 -8.31 11.60 -5.33
N MET A 19 -8.36 12.92 -5.13
CA MET A 19 -9.53 13.74 -5.48
C MET A 19 -9.63 14.06 -6.98
N ASP A 20 -8.51 14.03 -7.70
CA ASP A 20 -8.52 14.28 -9.15
C ASP A 20 -9.16 13.10 -9.87
N ASP A 21 -10.09 13.38 -10.80
CA ASP A 21 -10.76 12.34 -11.58
C ASP A 21 -9.74 11.52 -12.38
N ALA A 22 -8.63 12.13 -12.83
CA ALA A 22 -7.58 11.44 -13.59
C ALA A 22 -7.00 10.23 -12.84
N ILE A 23 -7.07 10.19 -11.51
CA ILE A 23 -6.62 9.05 -10.70
C ILE A 23 -7.39 7.77 -11.04
N GLU A 24 -8.63 7.88 -11.51
CA GLU A 24 -9.43 6.72 -11.90
C GLU A 24 -8.94 6.05 -13.19
N ASP A 25 -8.00 6.67 -13.93
CA ASP A 25 -7.30 6.06 -15.08
C ASP A 25 -6.04 5.28 -14.67
N TYR A 26 -5.72 5.21 -13.37
CA TYR A 26 -4.48 4.58 -12.87
C TYR A 26 -4.75 3.40 -11.93
N LEU A 27 -3.89 2.39 -12.06
CA LEU A 27 -3.64 1.40 -11.03
C LEU A 27 -2.44 1.90 -10.23
N ILE A 28 -2.67 2.28 -8.98
CA ILE A 28 -1.64 2.83 -8.10
C ILE A 28 -1.23 1.74 -7.13
N ILE A 29 0.07 1.44 -7.08
CA ILE A 29 0.64 0.48 -6.13
C ILE A 29 1.50 1.18 -5.08
N THR A 30 1.64 0.55 -3.93
CA THR A 30 2.62 0.92 -2.91
C THR A 30 3.18 -0.34 -2.26
N THR A 31 4.45 -0.30 -1.91
CA THR A 31 5.15 -1.35 -1.18
C THR A 31 5.62 -0.82 0.15
N GLU A 32 5.29 -1.54 1.22
CA GLU A 32 5.57 -1.13 2.58
C GLU A 32 6.43 -2.18 3.26
N TYR A 33 7.56 -1.73 3.82
CA TYR A 33 8.55 -2.59 4.46
C TYR A 33 8.81 -2.13 5.89
N TYR A 34 8.71 -3.06 6.85
CA TYR A 34 8.70 -2.72 8.27
C TYR A 34 9.99 -2.05 8.75
N TRP A 35 11.13 -2.34 8.10
CA TRP A 35 12.42 -1.75 8.43
C TRP A 35 12.55 -0.27 8.04
N HIS A 36 11.63 0.26 7.23
CA HIS A 36 11.54 1.70 6.94
C HIS A 36 10.71 2.47 7.99
N TRP A 37 10.01 1.79 8.89
CA TRP A 37 9.11 2.43 9.84
C TRP A 37 9.83 2.97 11.07
N ASP A 38 9.45 4.16 11.52
CA ASP A 38 9.98 4.77 12.74
C ASP A 38 9.34 4.18 14.00
N LEU A 39 9.68 2.93 14.32
CA LEU A 39 9.18 2.22 15.51
C LEU A 39 9.70 2.86 16.81
N LYS A 40 10.96 3.31 16.82
CA LYS A 40 11.57 3.95 18.00
C LYS A 40 10.89 5.28 18.35
N GLY A 41 10.64 6.13 17.36
CA GLY A 41 10.02 7.44 17.56
C GLY A 41 8.50 7.38 17.75
N THR A 42 7.84 6.29 17.38
CA THR A 42 6.41 6.08 17.66
C THR A 42 6.14 5.24 18.90
N GLN A 43 7.13 4.48 19.38
CA GLN A 43 7.01 3.49 20.45
C GLN A 43 5.96 2.40 20.18
N LEU A 44 5.56 2.25 18.92
CA LEU A 44 4.64 1.20 18.48
C LEU A 44 5.43 -0.07 18.17
N ASN A 45 4.82 -1.21 18.43
CA ASN A 45 5.32 -2.45 17.86
C ASN A 45 4.97 -2.53 16.36
N VAL A 46 5.62 -3.47 15.66
CA VAL A 46 5.48 -3.66 14.21
C VAL A 46 4.01 -3.81 13.78
N TRP A 47 3.21 -4.55 14.55
CA TRP A 47 1.81 -4.85 14.20
C TRP A 47 0.88 -3.66 14.45
N GLU A 48 1.12 -2.90 15.51
CA GLU A 48 0.40 -1.65 15.78
C GLU A 48 0.67 -0.61 14.69
N TYR A 49 1.94 -0.48 14.29
CA TYR A 49 2.32 0.42 13.21
C TYR A 49 1.66 0.00 11.90
N ARG A 50 1.73 -1.30 11.55
CA ARG A 50 1.07 -1.85 10.37
C ARG A 50 -0.42 -1.52 10.35
N LYS A 51 -1.13 -1.74 11.46
CA LYS A 51 -2.58 -1.49 11.56
C LYS A 51 -2.93 -0.02 11.35
N ILE A 52 -2.09 0.91 11.82
CA ILE A 52 -2.29 2.35 11.63
C ILE A 52 -2.03 2.73 10.17
N MET A 53 -0.92 2.23 9.60
CA MET A 53 -0.54 2.47 8.21
C MET A 53 -1.61 1.93 7.26
N GLU A 54 -2.08 0.70 7.46
CA GLU A 54 -3.14 0.08 6.65
C GLU A 54 -4.44 0.90 6.69
N LYS A 55 -4.86 1.38 7.87
CA LYS A 55 -6.02 2.28 7.99
C LYS A 55 -5.83 3.61 7.26
N MET A 56 -4.61 4.14 7.25
CA MET A 56 -4.27 5.37 6.53
C MET A 56 -4.34 5.14 5.02
N MET A 57 -3.73 4.06 4.51
CA MET A 57 -3.73 3.69 3.10
C MET A 57 -5.15 3.41 2.57
N ASN A 58 -5.96 2.68 3.35
CA ASN A 58 -7.37 2.43 3.03
C ASN A 58 -8.18 3.73 2.85
N ALA A 59 -7.84 4.81 3.56
CA ALA A 59 -8.52 6.10 3.38
C ALA A 59 -8.22 6.77 2.03
N GLY A 60 -7.13 6.38 1.36
CA GLY A 60 -6.83 6.72 -0.04
C GLY A 60 -7.40 5.71 -1.05
N GLY A 61 -8.09 4.67 -0.60
CA GLY A 61 -8.61 3.60 -1.45
C GLY A 61 -7.58 2.53 -1.85
N LEU A 62 -6.43 2.47 -1.17
CA LEU A 62 -5.47 1.38 -1.37
C LEU A 62 -5.83 0.20 -0.46
N GLU A 63 -5.92 -0.99 -1.04
CA GLU A 63 -6.25 -2.24 -0.36
C GLU A 63 -5.06 -3.20 -0.40
N TRP A 64 -5.01 -4.17 0.52
CA TRP A 64 -3.95 -5.17 0.56
C TRP A 64 -4.08 -6.20 -0.58
N TYR A 65 -2.94 -6.53 -1.21
CA TYR A 65 -2.88 -7.59 -2.22
C TYR A 65 -1.80 -8.62 -1.87
N ALA A 66 -2.14 -9.90 -2.07
CA ALA A 66 -1.16 -10.98 -1.98
C ALA A 66 -0.11 -10.86 -3.11
N THR A 67 1.12 -11.24 -2.80
CA THR A 67 2.23 -11.27 -3.76
C THR A 67 3.20 -12.40 -3.41
N ASP A 68 3.99 -12.85 -4.38
CA ASP A 68 5.14 -13.74 -4.18
C ASP A 68 6.50 -13.01 -4.23
N ASP A 69 6.49 -11.68 -4.22
CA ASP A 69 7.70 -10.87 -4.16
C ASP A 69 8.56 -11.28 -2.94
N PRO A 70 9.82 -11.71 -3.15
CA PRO A 70 10.65 -12.24 -2.06
C PRO A 70 10.92 -11.23 -0.95
N GLU A 71 11.01 -9.95 -1.26
CA GLU A 71 11.32 -8.90 -0.28
C GLU A 71 10.10 -8.59 0.58
N ILE A 72 8.91 -8.51 -0.02
CA ILE A 72 7.65 -8.37 0.71
C ILE A 72 7.39 -9.63 1.54
N CYS A 73 7.54 -10.82 0.97
CA CYS A 73 7.32 -12.09 1.69
C CYS A 73 8.36 -12.38 2.77
N SER A 74 9.50 -11.69 2.79
CA SER A 74 10.55 -11.89 3.80
C SER A 74 10.09 -11.64 5.23
N HIS A 75 9.06 -10.82 5.43
CA HIS A 75 8.48 -10.58 6.74
C HIS A 75 6.97 -10.34 6.65
N PRO A 76 6.15 -11.01 7.49
CA PRO A 76 4.68 -10.94 7.38
C PRO A 76 4.11 -9.55 7.53
N ALA A 77 4.81 -8.61 8.18
CA ALA A 77 4.36 -7.22 8.34
C ALA A 77 4.48 -6.36 7.08
N ASN A 78 5.32 -6.75 6.12
CA ASN A 78 5.43 -6.07 4.85
C ASN A 78 4.17 -6.29 4.02
N CYS A 79 3.89 -5.39 3.09
CA CYS A 79 2.75 -5.59 2.19
C CYS A 79 2.88 -4.83 0.88
N LEU A 80 2.28 -5.43 -0.15
CA LEU A 80 1.83 -4.75 -1.36
C LEU A 80 0.40 -4.26 -1.10
N MET A 81 0.14 -3.00 -1.41
CA MET A 81 -1.22 -2.45 -1.46
C MET A 81 -1.44 -1.79 -2.81
N ALA A 82 -2.68 -1.77 -3.29
CA ALA A 82 -3.02 -1.13 -4.54
C ALA A 82 -4.42 -0.48 -4.51
N ARG A 83 -4.58 0.60 -5.29
CA ARG A 83 -5.87 1.20 -5.64
C ARG A 83 -6.07 0.98 -7.13
N ILE A 84 -7.18 0.34 -7.50
CA ILE A 84 -7.57 0.16 -8.90
C ILE A 84 -8.56 1.27 -9.28
N GLY A 85 -8.17 2.13 -10.21
CA GLY A 85 -9.04 3.17 -10.75
C GLY A 85 -10.24 2.61 -11.50
N LYS A 86 -11.36 3.34 -11.49
CA LYS A 86 -12.63 2.88 -12.08
C LYS A 86 -12.60 2.72 -13.61
N ARG A 87 -11.65 3.36 -14.29
CA ARG A 87 -11.50 3.34 -15.77
C ARG A 87 -10.32 2.48 -16.22
N ILE A 88 -9.74 1.71 -15.30
CA ILE A 88 -8.68 0.76 -15.62
C ILE A 88 -9.24 -0.41 -16.44
N ASP A 89 -8.53 -0.75 -17.50
CA ASP A 89 -8.85 -1.90 -18.34
C ASP A 89 -8.42 -3.23 -17.69
N MET A 90 -9.02 -4.32 -18.18
CA MET A 90 -8.72 -5.65 -17.66
C MET A 90 -7.26 -6.07 -17.97
N GLU A 91 -6.69 -5.57 -19.07
CA GLU A 91 -5.30 -5.87 -19.45
C GLU A 91 -4.32 -5.35 -18.39
N THR A 92 -4.52 -4.14 -17.88
CA THR A 92 -3.69 -3.57 -16.81
C THR A 92 -3.83 -4.34 -15.50
N ILE A 93 -5.04 -4.79 -15.15
CA ILE A 93 -5.27 -5.65 -13.97
C ILE A 93 -4.52 -6.98 -14.13
N GLN A 94 -4.59 -7.61 -15.30
CA GLN A 94 -3.88 -8.86 -15.59
C GLN A 94 -2.35 -8.68 -15.53
N LYS A 95 -1.82 -7.57 -16.04
CA LYS A 95 -0.39 -7.23 -15.92
C LYS A 95 0.01 -7.06 -14.45
N PHE A 96 -0.81 -6.38 -13.65
CA PHE A 96 -0.57 -6.27 -12.20
C PHE A 96 -0.59 -7.64 -11.51
N ASP A 97 -1.54 -8.52 -11.86
CA ASP A 97 -1.60 -9.89 -11.34
C ASP A 97 -0.37 -10.73 -11.71
N GLN A 98 0.18 -10.56 -12.92
CA GLN A 98 1.43 -11.21 -13.34
C GLN A 98 2.64 -10.62 -12.60
N LEU A 99 2.67 -9.30 -12.39
CA LEU A 99 3.75 -8.64 -11.68
C LEU A 99 3.80 -9.02 -10.20
N ARG A 100 2.66 -9.12 -9.52
CA ARG A 100 2.63 -9.52 -8.10
C ARG A 100 2.82 -11.02 -7.90
N PHE A 101 2.77 -11.81 -8.96
CA PHE A 101 2.98 -13.25 -8.93
C PHE A 101 3.92 -13.72 -10.04
N MET A 102 5.19 -13.33 -9.95
CA MET A 102 6.19 -13.61 -10.99
C MET A 102 6.58 -15.10 -11.06
N ASN A 103 6.45 -15.84 -9.95
CA ASN A 103 6.85 -17.24 -9.86
C ASN A 103 5.69 -18.22 -10.17
N ARG A 104 4.60 -17.74 -10.78
CA ARG A 104 3.45 -18.56 -11.19
C ARG A 104 3.79 -19.69 -12.18
N PHE A 105 4.98 -19.68 -12.80
CA PHE A 105 5.45 -20.76 -13.69
C PHE A 105 5.62 -22.13 -13.00
N MET A 106 5.59 -22.18 -11.66
CA MET A 106 5.71 -23.43 -10.89
C MET A 106 4.37 -24.18 -10.73
N TYR A 107 3.28 -23.72 -11.37
CA TYR A 107 1.97 -24.38 -11.41
C TYR A 107 1.38 -24.39 -12.82
#